data_AF-A0A3C7W1J7-F1
#
_entry.id   AF-A0A3C7W1J7-F1
#
_cell.length_a   1.000
_cell.length_b   1.000
_cell.length_c   1.000
_cell.angle_alpha   90.00
_cell.angle_beta   90.00
_cell.angle_gamma   90.00
#
_symmetry.space_group_name_H-M   'P 1'
#
loop_
_entity.id
_entity.type
_entity.pdbx_description
1 polymer ?
#
loop_
_entity_poly.entity_id
_entity_poly.type
_entity_poly.pdbx_seq_one_letter_code
_entity_poly.pdbx_strand_id
1 'polypeptide(L)'
;MKKMTGSRKACVGLLHEEAAGRELAGRLEAEGYDVFPVEPGPAAEMMMAANAMDAWLFDARLGEYVDALLATDRFILPLDNTPALGTGAEIHDWCEGLIRQLRDAVPPAITAG
;
A
#
# COMPACT_ATOMS: atom_id res chain seq x y z
N MET A 1 -9.95 -32.30 12.09
CA MET A 1 -10.11 -31.39 10.93
C MET A 1 -8.97 -30.40 10.96
N LYS A 2 -7.98 -30.51 10.05
CA LYS A 2 -6.89 -29.53 9.95
C LYS A 2 -7.48 -28.25 9.35
N LYS A 3 -7.47 -27.14 10.09
CA LYS A 3 -7.74 -25.81 9.51
C LYS A 3 -6.62 -25.55 8.49
N MET A 4 -6.94 -25.65 7.21
CA MET A 4 -6.10 -25.08 6.17
C MET A 4 -6.22 -23.56 6.29
N THR A 5 -5.41 -22.96 7.14
CA THR A 5 -5.14 -21.52 7.09
C THR A 5 -4.30 -21.28 5.84
N GLY A 6 -4.95 -21.22 4.68
CA GLY A 6 -4.32 -20.66 3.50
C GLY A 6 -3.94 -19.22 3.85
N SER A 7 -2.64 -18.95 3.96
CA SER A 7 -2.14 -17.61 4.23
C SER A 7 -2.47 -16.75 3.01
N ARG A 8 -3.55 -15.96 3.09
CA ARG A 8 -3.87 -14.97 2.06
C ARG A 8 -2.84 -13.85 2.18
N LYS A 9 -2.24 -13.46 1.05
CA LYS A 9 -1.39 -12.26 0.95
C LYS A 9 -2.14 -11.03 1.45
N ALA A 10 -1.46 -10.20 2.23
CA ALA A 10 -2.00 -8.91 2.65
C ALA A 10 -2.21 -8.02 1.42
N CYS A 11 -3.39 -7.40 1.34
CA CYS A 11 -3.74 -6.50 0.25
C CYS A 11 -3.43 -5.05 0.60
N VAL A 12 -2.70 -4.37 -0.27
CA VAL A 12 -2.28 -2.98 -0.10
C VAL A 12 -2.91 -2.13 -1.18
N GLY A 13 -3.75 -1.17 -0.80
CA GLY A 13 -4.25 -0.15 -1.70
C GLY A 13 -3.20 0.94 -1.88
N LEU A 14 -2.90 1.32 -3.12
CA LEU A 14 -1.94 2.37 -3.44
C LEU A 14 -2.67 3.51 -4.15
N LEU A 15 -3.08 4.52 -3.39
CA LEU A 15 -3.77 5.70 -3.91
C LEU A 15 -2.75 6.79 -4.27
N HIS A 16 -2.42 6.92 -5.54
CA HIS A 16 -1.35 7.83 -6.00
C HIS A 16 -1.60 8.31 -7.44
N GLU A 17 -1.22 9.55 -7.77
CA GLU A 17 -1.48 10.14 -9.10
C GLU A 17 -0.43 9.79 -10.16
N GLU A 18 0.81 9.49 -9.78
CA GLU A 18 1.95 9.40 -10.72
C GLU A 18 2.59 8.00 -10.88
N ALA A 19 3.48 7.91 -11.88
CA ALA A 19 4.31 6.75 -12.21
C ALA A 19 5.15 6.20 -11.04
N ALA A 20 5.42 7.01 -10.02
CA ALA A 20 6.12 6.59 -8.80
C ALA A 20 5.42 5.44 -8.07
N GLY A 21 4.08 5.40 -8.16
CA GLY A 21 3.30 4.29 -7.61
C GLY A 21 3.62 2.95 -8.29
N ARG A 22 4.06 2.93 -9.55
CA ARG A 22 4.35 1.68 -10.28
C ARG A 22 5.64 1.01 -9.82
N GLU A 23 6.69 1.78 -9.56
CA GLU A 23 7.95 1.21 -9.04
C GLU A 23 7.74 0.67 -7.62
N LEU A 24 7.08 1.45 -6.76
CA LEU A 24 6.76 1.02 -5.40
C LEU A 24 5.87 -0.23 -5.40
N ALA A 25 4.87 -0.30 -6.28
CA ALA A 25 4.01 -1.47 -6.42
C ALA A 25 4.82 -2.73 -6.77
N GLY A 26 5.72 -2.67 -7.76
CA GLY A 26 6.55 -3.82 -8.12
C GLY A 26 7.46 -4.31 -6.98
N ARG A 27 7.97 -3.39 -6.15
CA ARG A 27 8.78 -3.75 -4.97
C ARG A 27 7.92 -4.42 -3.89
N LEU A 28 6.74 -3.88 -3.61
CA LEU A 28 5.80 -4.46 -2.65
C LEU A 28 5.29 -5.85 -3.09
N GLU A 29 5.05 -6.05 -4.39
CA GLU A 29 4.71 -7.37 -4.92
C GLU A 29 5.84 -8.38 -4.74
N ALA A 30 7.10 -7.96 -4.95
CA ALA A 30 8.28 -8.80 -4.70
C ALA A 30 8.44 -9.19 -3.22
N GLU A 31 7.92 -8.35 -2.31
CA GLU A 31 7.84 -8.60 -0.86
C GLU A 31 6.66 -9.49 -0.46
N GLY A 32 5.81 -9.90 -1.41
CA GLY A 32 4.71 -10.84 -1.18
C GLY A 32 3.37 -10.20 -0.83
N TYR A 33 3.22 -8.88 -1.01
CA TYR A 33 1.92 -8.21 -0.92
C TYR A 33 1.13 -8.38 -2.22
N ASP A 34 -0.20 -8.32 -2.12
CA ASP A 34 -1.07 -8.08 -3.28
C ASP A 34 -1.34 -6.58 -3.35
N VAL A 35 -0.78 -5.90 -4.35
CA VAL A 35 -0.85 -4.43 -4.46
C VAL A 35 -1.90 -4.03 -5.48
N PHE A 36 -2.73 -3.05 -5.10
CA PHE A 36 -3.78 -2.52 -5.95
C PHE A 36 -3.52 -1.03 -6.18
N PRO A 37 -2.96 -0.64 -7.33
CA PRO A 37 -2.93 0.76 -7.75
C PRO A 37 -4.37 1.25 -7.89
N VAL A 38 -4.71 2.33 -7.19
CA VAL A 38 -6.03 2.93 -7.19
C VAL A 38 -5.90 4.37 -7.69
N GLU A 39 -6.58 4.68 -8.78
CA GLU A 39 -6.69 6.05 -9.26
C GLU A 39 -7.69 6.82 -8.39
N PRO A 40 -7.44 8.11 -8.09
CA PRO A 40 -8.40 8.95 -7.40
C PRO A 40 -9.75 8.98 -8.14
N GLY A 41 -10.84 8.86 -7.39
CA GLY A 41 -12.19 9.00 -7.89
C GLY A 41 -13.20 8.11 -7.18
N PRO A 42 -14.44 8.02 -7.72
CA PRO A 42 -15.53 7.28 -7.07
C PRO A 42 -15.22 5.79 -6.82
N ALA A 43 -14.43 5.16 -7.68
CA ALA A 43 -14.01 3.77 -7.49
C ALA A 43 -13.11 3.61 -6.26
N ALA A 44 -12.22 4.58 -6.00
CA ALA A 44 -11.36 4.58 -4.82
C ALA A 44 -12.20 4.66 -3.53
N GLU A 45 -13.17 5.59 -3.51
CA GLU A 45 -14.10 5.74 -2.39
C GLU A 45 -14.91 4.47 -2.13
N MET A 46 -15.39 3.81 -3.20
CA MET A 46 -16.10 2.54 -3.07
C MET A 46 -15.22 1.44 -2.47
N MET A 47 -13.94 1.37 -2.85
CA MET A 47 -12.99 0.41 -2.29
C MET A 47 -12.70 0.67 -0.80
N MET A 48 -12.55 1.94 -0.42
CA MET A 48 -12.39 2.35 0.98
C MET A 48 -13.64 2.01 1.80
N ALA A 49 -14.83 2.36 1.30
CA ALA A 49 -16.10 2.08 1.96
C ALA A 49 -16.36 0.56 2.10
N ALA A 50 -15.91 -0.25 1.15
CA ALA A 50 -15.98 -1.70 1.22
C ALA A 50 -14.96 -2.32 2.20
N ASN A 51 -14.04 -1.52 2.74
CA ASN A 51 -12.95 -1.94 3.62
C ASN A 51 -12.14 -3.13 3.07
N ALA A 52 -11.85 -3.09 1.77
CA ALA A 52 -11.32 -4.21 1.00
C ALA A 52 -9.82 -4.45 1.19
N MET A 53 -9.09 -3.48 1.73
CA MET A 53 -7.63 -3.48 1.86
C MET A 53 -7.20 -3.70 3.32
N ASP A 54 -6.01 -4.28 3.50
CA ASP A 54 -5.40 -4.47 4.81
C ASP A 54 -4.57 -3.24 5.23
N ALA A 55 -4.01 -2.52 4.25
CA ALA A 55 -3.33 -1.23 4.41
C ALA A 55 -3.57 -0.31 3.20
N TRP A 56 -3.41 0.99 3.44
CA TRP A 56 -3.41 2.03 2.42
C TRP A 56 -2.09 2.79 2.43
N LEU A 57 -1.46 2.87 1.27
CA LEU A 57 -0.40 3.82 0.97
C LEU A 57 -1.03 4.92 0.11
N PHE A 58 -0.93 6.18 0.53
CA PHE A 58 -1.66 7.26 -0.13
C PHE A 58 -0.82 8.53 -0.26
N ASP A 59 -1.02 9.28 -1.33
CA ASP A 59 -0.47 10.62 -1.45
C ASP A 59 -1.29 11.63 -0.64
N ALA A 60 -0.70 12.25 0.39
CA ALA A 60 -1.42 13.19 1.25
C ALA A 60 -1.84 14.49 0.53
N ARG A 61 -1.31 14.76 -0.67
CA ARG A 61 -1.80 15.84 -1.55
C ARG A 61 -3.24 15.58 -2.01
N LEU A 62 -3.67 14.32 -2.01
CA LEU A 62 -5.05 13.89 -2.26
C LEU A 62 -5.92 14.06 -1.00
N GLY A 63 -5.90 15.26 -0.41
CA GLY A 63 -6.50 15.55 0.90
C GLY A 63 -7.99 15.22 1.02
N GLU A 64 -8.73 15.21 -0.10
CA GLU A 64 -10.16 14.88 -0.13
C GLU A 64 -10.46 13.42 0.26
N TYR A 65 -9.51 12.50 0.12
CA TYR A 65 -9.69 11.09 0.47
C TYR A 65 -9.28 10.76 1.90
N VAL A 66 -8.68 11.69 2.65
CA VAL A 66 -8.15 11.42 3.99
C VAL A 66 -9.25 10.95 4.94
N ASP A 67 -10.41 11.60 4.93
CA ASP A 67 -11.52 11.22 5.81
C ASP A 67 -12.07 9.83 5.47
N ALA A 68 -12.18 9.51 4.18
CA ALA A 68 -12.60 8.19 3.71
C ALA A 68 -11.59 7.09 4.08
N LEU A 69 -10.29 7.39 3.97
CA LEU A 69 -9.21 6.50 4.38
C LEU A 69 -9.22 6.25 5.89
N LEU A 70 -9.31 7.31 6.70
CA LEU A 70 -9.38 7.20 8.16
C LEU A 70 -10.57 6.36 8.61
N ALA A 71 -11.71 6.45 7.92
CA ALA A 71 -12.90 5.66 8.22
C ALA A 71 -12.70 4.14 8.02
N THR A 72 -11.67 3.70 7.28
CA THR A 72 -11.38 2.28 7.09
C THR A 72 -10.80 1.61 8.34
N ASP A 73 -10.26 2.39 9.29
CA ASP A 73 -9.50 1.91 10.45
C ASP A 73 -8.37 0.93 10.05
N ARG A 74 -7.76 1.19 8.89
CA ARG A 74 -6.61 0.43 8.37
C ARG A 74 -5.33 1.21 8.58
N PHE A 75 -4.21 0.51 8.41
CA PHE A 75 -2.91 1.14 8.47
C PHE A 75 -2.74 2.07 7.26
N ILE A 76 -2.47 3.35 7.52
CA ILE A 76 -2.42 4.40 6.51
C ILE A 76 -1.02 5.03 6.55
N LEU A 77 -0.29 4.98 5.42
CA LEU A 77 1.04 5.58 5.30
C LEU A 77 1.04 6.67 4.20
N PRO A 78 1.43 7.91 4.54
CA PRO A 78 1.51 8.98 3.57
C PRO A 78 2.74 8.84 2.66
N LEU A 79 2.57 9.20 1.39
CA LEU A 79 3.57 9.16 0.31
C LEU A 79 3.89 10.54 -0.26
N ASP A 80 3.37 11.62 0.33
CA ASP A 80 3.60 13.00 -0.13
C ASP A 80 5.07 13.44 -0.02
N ASN A 81 5.87 12.70 0.75
CA ASN A 81 7.32 12.85 0.85
C ASN A 81 8.10 11.91 -0.08
N THR A 82 7.44 11.26 -1.04
CA THR A 82 8.14 10.43 -2.05
C THR A 82 9.15 11.32 -2.78
N PRO A 83 10.45 10.93 -2.83
CA PRO A 83 11.44 11.70 -3.56
C PRO A 83 10.99 11.86 -5.02
N ALA A 84 11.00 13.09 -5.54
CA ALA A 84 10.73 13.34 -6.95
C ALA A 84 11.60 12.40 -7.77
N LEU A 85 11.00 11.62 -8.68
CA LEU A 85 11.60 10.51 -9.44
C LEU A 85 12.95 10.87 -10.08
N GLY A 86 14.00 10.86 -9.25
CA GLY A 86 15.40 11.00 -9.61
C GLY A 86 16.01 9.62 -9.52
N THR A 87 16.42 9.07 -10.65
CA THR A 87 17.09 7.77 -10.72
C THR A 87 18.30 7.75 -9.79
N GLY A 88 18.21 7.07 -8.64
CA GLY A 88 19.26 7.07 -7.63
C GLY A 88 19.00 6.17 -6.42
N ALA A 89 20.04 6.02 -5.59
CA ALA A 89 20.01 5.26 -4.34
C ALA A 89 18.99 5.81 -3.32
N GLU A 90 18.66 7.10 -3.40
CA GLU A 90 17.75 7.77 -2.46
C GLU A 90 16.31 7.22 -2.54
N ILE A 91 15.81 6.93 -3.75
CA ILE A 91 14.49 6.30 -3.93
C ILE A 91 14.51 4.87 -3.40
N HIS A 92 15.62 4.16 -3.57
CA HIS A 92 15.76 2.80 -3.08
C HIS A 92 15.69 2.74 -1.56
N ASP A 93 16.50 3.56 -0.87
CA ASP A 93 16.54 3.62 0.59
C ASP A 93 15.20 4.09 1.18
N TRP A 94 14.55 5.05 0.52
CA TRP A 94 13.22 5.51 0.91
C TRP A 94 12.18 4.39 0.79
N CYS A 95 12.16 3.67 -0.35
CA CYS A 95 11.27 2.53 -0.55
C CYS A 95 11.51 1.43 0.49
N GLU A 96 12.78 1.10 0.79
CA GLU A 96 13.14 0.12 1.83
C GLU A 96 12.61 0.53 3.20
N GLY A 97 12.77 1.81 3.56
CA GLY A 97 12.25 2.37 4.80
C GLY A 97 10.72 2.21 4.93
N LEU A 98 9.99 2.55 3.86
CA LEU A 98 8.54 2.43 3.79
C LEU A 98 8.09 0.96 3.88
N ILE A 99 8.72 0.07 3.11
CA ILE A 99 8.41 -1.37 3.11
C ILE A 99 8.62 -1.97 4.49
N ARG A 100 9.69 -1.57 5.20
CA ARG A 100 9.94 -2.02 6.57
C ARG A 100 8.83 -1.58 7.53
N GLN A 101 8.40 -0.32 7.47
CA GLN A 101 7.28 0.17 8.29
C GLN A 101 5.99 -0.60 7.99
N LEU A 102 5.70 -0.83 6.71
CA LEU A 102 4.55 -1.62 6.30
C LEU A 102 4.63 -3.06 6.82
N ARG A 103 5.79 -3.71 6.71
CA ARG A 103 6.00 -5.09 7.19
C ARG A 103 5.79 -5.24 8.70
N ASP A 104 6.25 -4.26 9.47
CA ASP A 104 6.08 -4.25 10.92
C ASP A 104 4.59 -4.07 11.30
N ALA A 105 3.84 -3.28 10.54
CA ALA A 105 2.42 -3.02 10.80
C ALA A 105 1.48 -4.11 10.23
N VAL A 106 1.76 -4.57 9.02
CA VAL A 106 0.97 -5.53 8.24
C VAL A 106 1.94 -6.52 7.59
N PRO A 107 2.31 -7.61 8.28
CA PRO A 107 3.25 -8.58 7.74
C PRO A 107 2.73 -9.20 6.44
N PRO A 108 3.61 -9.45 5.43
CA PRO A 108 3.21 -10.20 4.26
C PRO A 108 2.87 -11.63 4.67
N ALA A 109 2.01 -12.29 3.90
CA ALA A 109 1.66 -13.67 4.17
C ALA A 109 2.91 -14.54 4.18
N ILE A 110 3.18 -15.22 5.29
CA ILE A 110 4.24 -16.22 5.36
C ILE A 110 3.77 -17.39 4.50
N THR A 111 4.36 -17.56 3.31
CA THR A 111 4.39 -18.87 2.67
C THR A 111 5.25 -19.75 3.54
N ALA A 112 4.61 -20.65 4.31
CA ALA A 112 5.31 -21.79 4.86
C ALA A 112 5.95 -22.53 3.66
N GLY A 113 7.28 -22.51 3.62
CA GLY A 113 8.08 -23.20 2.59
C GLY A 113 7.86 -24.71 2.60
#